data_AF-U5H2N8-F1
#
_entry.id   AF-U5H2N8-F1
#
_cell.length_a   1.000
_cell.length_b   1.000
_cell.length_c   1.000
_cell.angle_alpha   90.00
_cell.angle_beta   90.00
_cell.angle_gamma   90.00
#
_symmetry.space_group_name_H-M   'P 1'
#
loop_
_entity.id
_entity.type
_entity.pdbx_description
1 polymer ?
#
loop_
_entity_poly.entity_id
_entity_poly.type
_entity_poly.pdbx_seq_one_letter_code
_entity_poly.pdbx_strand_id
1 'polypeptide(L)'
;MPAWRWGEERKGFEKSENLPSLTPGPKAKAQYLRDRFNIIKQTILRNDHFSPPAIAGIQRAEYNQLTSIKNLLGRQGGHFLIFGLLTRMEDGAFYLEDLDDKVELDLSEATPETGLFTEGSFVLLDGDYTLQSTFKVSEMGHPPCERREEAMKLYGHHDFLGLGAISKEEEADFVKSERSPQHETSFIVLSDLHLDNIKIMNAFKTVLAAYEDMDDADKPSLFILCGNFRSRPFLFDGEATRDYQDLFTDLANVLASYPTLIAHAQFLLVPGPTDPWSSNLLPRPALPESLVKSLIAKVPNITFGSNPCRVRYFSQEIVVFREDLMGRMMRNAVRLGGPRNDGDMANSRKALVQTIIDQAHLTPLPLNVRPVLWDYDHAMRLYPMPTTLILADKFDPYKLVYEGCLAFNPGSFMRQRFTWSTYHPHMPKPTDRMEESELPPP
;
A
#
# COMPACT_ATOMS: atom_id res chain seq x y z
N MET A 1 11.27 8.29 -6.90
CA MET A 1 11.02 8.70 -5.51
C MET A 1 12.33 8.88 -4.76
N PRO A 2 12.53 10.03 -4.08
CA PRO A 2 13.69 10.28 -3.23
C PRO A 2 13.78 9.29 -2.06
N ALA A 3 15.00 8.84 -1.76
CA ALA A 3 15.27 7.90 -0.67
C ALA A 3 15.41 8.65 0.67
N TRP A 4 14.28 8.85 1.34
CA TRP A 4 14.23 9.44 2.69
C TRP A 4 14.38 8.37 3.77
N ARG A 5 15.37 8.56 4.63
CA ARG A 5 15.66 7.71 5.79
C ARG A 5 15.36 8.45 7.08
N TRP A 6 15.14 7.72 8.15
CA TRP A 6 14.96 8.33 9.46
C TRP A 6 16.32 8.51 10.15
N GLY A 7 16.71 9.76 10.41
CA GLY A 7 17.90 10.10 11.19
C GLY A 7 17.57 10.08 12.69
N GLU A 8 18.19 9.17 13.45
CA GLU A 8 17.97 9.06 14.89
C GLU A 8 18.47 10.29 15.67
N GLU A 9 19.61 10.84 15.26
CA GLU A 9 20.22 12.01 15.91
C GLU A 9 19.36 13.27 15.74
N ARG A 10 18.86 13.50 14.51
CA ARG A 10 18.03 14.67 14.19
C ARG A 10 16.54 14.46 14.46
N LYS A 11 16.12 13.22 14.76
CA LYS A 11 14.72 12.81 14.91
C LYS A 11 13.84 13.30 13.74
N GLY A 12 14.32 13.08 12.51
CA GLY A 12 13.63 13.55 11.31
C GLY A 12 14.11 12.85 10.03
N PHE A 13 13.48 13.20 8.91
CA PHE A 13 13.84 12.64 7.61
C PHE A 13 15.10 13.27 7.03
N GLU A 14 16.01 12.40 6.61
CA GLU A 14 17.26 12.76 5.95
C GLU A 14 17.34 12.08 4.59
N LYS A 15 17.85 12.80 3.60
CA LYS A 15 18.03 12.26 2.25
C LYS A 15 19.25 11.35 2.27
N SER A 16 19.09 10.12 1.78
CA SER A 16 20.22 9.20 1.60
C SER A 16 21.28 9.81 0.69
N GLU A 17 22.53 9.82 1.14
CA GLU A 17 23.68 10.26 0.34
C GLU A 17 23.94 9.33 -0.85
N ASN A 18 23.70 8.03 -0.66
CA ASN A 18 23.89 7.01 -1.67
C ASN A 18 22.60 6.74 -2.44
N LEU A 19 22.76 6.54 -3.75
CA LEU A 19 21.68 6.05 -4.60
C LEU A 19 21.33 4.60 -4.24
N PRO A 20 20.04 4.22 -4.24
CA PRO A 20 19.61 2.84 -4.04
C PRO A 20 20.26 1.86 -5.02
N SER A 21 20.64 0.67 -4.53
CA SER A 21 21.21 -0.41 -5.34
C SER A 21 20.35 -1.68 -5.32
N LEU A 22 20.36 -2.45 -6.41
CA LEU A 22 19.72 -3.77 -6.48
C LEU A 22 20.49 -4.84 -5.67
N THR A 23 21.79 -4.64 -5.47
CA THR A 23 22.68 -5.54 -4.72
C THR A 23 23.33 -4.78 -3.57
N PRO A 24 22.54 -4.35 -2.58
CA PRO A 24 23.07 -3.57 -1.48
C PRO A 24 23.90 -4.44 -0.51
N GLY A 25 24.79 -3.79 0.25
CA GLY A 25 25.55 -4.48 1.29
C GLY A 25 24.68 -4.94 2.47
N PRO A 26 25.21 -5.78 3.37
CA PRO A 26 24.45 -6.36 4.49
C PRO A 26 23.88 -5.31 5.45
N LYS A 27 24.50 -4.12 5.54
CA LYS A 27 23.98 -3.00 6.35
C LYS A 27 22.59 -2.54 5.90
N ALA A 28 22.28 -2.58 4.60
CA ALA A 28 20.97 -2.18 4.10
C ALA A 28 19.85 -3.09 4.62
N LYS A 29 20.13 -4.39 4.80
CA LYS A 29 19.17 -5.34 5.39
C LYS A 29 18.76 -4.95 6.80
N ALA A 30 19.69 -4.48 7.63
CA ALA A 30 19.35 -3.98 8.96
C ALA A 30 18.68 -2.59 8.88
N GLN A 31 19.18 -1.72 7.99
CA GLN A 31 18.72 -0.34 7.90
C GLN A 31 17.24 -0.21 7.54
N TYR A 32 16.73 -0.99 6.57
CA TYR A 32 15.33 -0.84 6.15
C TYR A 32 14.35 -1.16 7.29
N LEU A 33 14.65 -2.17 8.12
CA LEU A 33 13.83 -2.50 9.30
C LEU A 33 13.91 -1.42 10.37
N ARG A 34 15.10 -0.85 10.59
CA ARG A 34 15.28 0.28 11.53
C ARG A 34 14.50 1.51 11.07
N ASP A 35 14.51 1.81 9.78
CA ASP A 35 13.73 2.91 9.21
C ASP A 35 12.23 2.70 9.46
N ARG A 36 11.71 1.49 9.20
CA ARG A 36 10.30 1.16 9.48
C ARG A 36 9.98 1.28 10.98
N PHE A 37 10.79 0.69 11.85
CA PHE A 37 10.61 0.77 13.30
C PHE A 37 10.59 2.22 13.79
N ASN A 38 11.57 3.03 13.37
CA ASN A 38 11.72 4.39 13.84
C ASN A 38 10.58 5.29 13.35
N ILE A 39 10.13 5.15 12.11
CA ILE A 39 9.00 5.94 11.59
C ILE A 39 7.73 5.66 12.38
N ILE A 40 7.41 4.38 12.58
CA ILE A 40 6.23 3.96 13.34
C ILE A 40 6.37 4.40 14.80
N LYS A 41 7.50 4.13 15.46
CA LYS A 41 7.74 4.53 16.85
C LYS A 41 7.52 6.02 17.08
N GLN A 42 7.96 6.85 16.14
CA GLN A 42 7.85 8.30 16.28
C GLN A 42 6.41 8.76 16.08
N THR A 43 5.64 8.10 15.21
CA THR A 43 4.20 8.28 15.14
C THR A 43 3.51 7.91 16.46
N ILE A 44 3.89 6.81 17.11
CA ILE A 44 3.35 6.43 18.42
C ILE A 44 3.66 7.50 19.47
N LEU A 45 4.92 7.94 19.55
CA LEU A 45 5.36 8.91 20.56
C LEU A 45 4.75 10.31 20.39
N ARG A 46 4.21 10.62 19.21
CA ARG A 46 3.47 11.88 18.95
C ARG A 46 2.00 11.78 19.33
N ASN A 47 1.47 10.57 19.54
CA ASN A 47 0.09 10.38 19.93
C ASN A 47 -0.14 10.80 21.39
N ASP A 48 -1.25 11.49 21.66
CA ASP A 48 -1.61 12.03 22.97
C ASP A 48 -1.73 10.98 24.09
N HIS A 49 -2.01 9.72 23.74
CA HIS A 49 -2.09 8.61 24.70
C HIS A 49 -0.72 8.12 25.18
N PHE A 50 0.35 8.43 24.44
CA PHE A 50 1.74 8.00 24.70
C PHE A 50 2.66 9.15 25.08
N SER A 51 2.22 10.40 24.93
CA SER A 51 3.00 11.58 25.28
C SER A 51 2.80 11.96 26.76
N PRO A 52 3.88 12.30 27.49
CA PRO A 52 3.75 12.77 28.87
C PRO A 52 3.04 14.13 28.88
N PRO A 53 2.20 14.43 29.88
CA PRO A 53 1.48 15.70 29.95
C PRO A 53 2.45 16.88 29.97
N ALA A 54 2.27 17.83 29.04
CA ALA A 54 3.14 18.98 28.84
C ALA A 54 3.12 19.99 30.02
N ILE A 55 2.18 19.86 30.95
CA ILE A 55 2.03 20.76 32.11
C ILE A 55 2.37 19.99 33.39
N ALA A 56 3.45 20.40 34.05
CA ALA A 56 3.81 19.91 35.37
C ALA A 56 2.67 20.22 36.37
N GLY A 57 2.07 19.18 36.95
CA GLY A 57 1.00 19.31 37.95
C GLY A 57 -0.37 18.80 37.50
N ILE A 58 -0.58 18.57 36.19
CA ILE A 58 -1.73 17.79 35.71
C ILE A 58 -1.28 16.33 35.61
N GLN A 59 -1.57 15.54 36.64
CA GLN A 59 -1.47 14.09 36.53
C GLN A 59 -2.55 13.62 35.56
N ARG A 60 -2.24 13.45 34.27
CA ARG A 60 -2.97 12.44 33.48
C ARG A 60 -2.62 11.12 34.14
N ALA A 61 -3.59 10.53 34.84
CA ALA A 61 -3.40 9.33 35.64
C ALA A 61 -3.00 8.10 34.82
N GLU A 62 -3.22 8.13 33.50
CA GLU A 62 -2.99 7.02 32.60
C GLU A 62 -2.40 7.58 31.29
N TYR A 63 -1.07 7.51 31.14
CA TYR A 63 -0.43 7.60 29.83
C TYR A 63 0.35 6.30 29.61
N ASN A 64 0.33 5.83 28.37
CA ASN A 64 0.88 4.54 28.00
C ASN A 64 2.39 4.67 27.82
N GLN A 65 3.15 4.30 28.84
CA GLN A 65 4.61 4.38 28.80
C GLN A 65 5.21 3.15 28.09
N LEU A 66 5.78 3.38 26.91
CA LEU A 66 6.54 2.35 26.20
C LEU A 66 7.82 2.01 26.97
N THR A 67 8.01 0.72 27.21
CA THR A 67 9.23 0.15 27.79
C THR A 67 10.03 -0.54 26.69
N SER A 68 11.34 -0.27 26.59
CA SER A 68 12.21 -1.04 25.69
C SER A 68 12.42 -2.45 26.21
N ILE A 69 12.63 -3.41 25.33
CA ILE A 69 12.74 -4.83 25.69
C ILE A 69 13.93 -5.04 26.64
N LYS A 70 15.05 -4.36 26.38
CA LYS A 70 16.22 -4.37 27.27
C LYS A 70 15.92 -3.93 28.71
N ASN A 71 14.94 -3.04 28.91
CA ASN A 71 14.55 -2.54 30.23
C ASN A 71 13.62 -3.49 31.00
N LEU A 72 13.20 -4.61 30.41
CA LEU A 72 12.48 -5.69 31.11
C LEU A 72 13.42 -6.50 32.01
N LEU A 73 14.71 -6.56 31.65
CA LEU A 73 15.72 -7.32 32.39
C LEU A 73 15.80 -6.85 33.85
N GLY A 74 15.62 -7.79 34.78
CA GLY A 74 15.64 -7.52 36.22
C GLY A 74 14.32 -6.97 36.79
N ARG A 75 13.26 -6.86 35.97
CA ARG A 75 11.92 -6.42 36.39
C ARG A 75 10.88 -7.53 36.20
N GLN A 76 11.25 -8.77 36.50
CA GLN A 76 10.33 -9.91 36.43
C GLN A 76 9.15 -9.74 37.40
N GLY A 77 7.98 -10.20 36.98
CA GLY A 77 6.69 -9.99 37.66
C GLY A 77 6.06 -8.62 37.44
N GLY A 78 6.69 -7.77 36.61
CA GLY A 78 6.14 -6.46 36.24
C GLY A 78 5.24 -6.51 35.01
N HIS A 79 4.34 -5.53 34.93
CA HIS A 79 3.43 -5.31 33.82
C HIS A 79 3.98 -4.18 32.93
N PHE A 80 4.00 -4.37 31.60
CA PHE A 80 4.62 -3.45 30.66
C PHE A 80 3.85 -3.36 29.34
N LEU A 81 3.94 -2.18 28.72
CA LEU A 81 3.59 -1.98 27.32
C LEU A 81 4.88 -1.89 26.50
N ILE A 82 5.03 -2.79 25.53
CA ILE A 82 6.23 -2.89 24.68
C ILE A 82 5.87 -2.76 23.20
N PHE A 83 6.80 -2.22 22.41
CA PHE A 83 6.65 -2.01 20.97
C PHE A 83 7.81 -2.67 20.22
N GLY A 84 7.51 -3.45 19.19
CA GLY A 84 8.53 -4.10 18.39
C GLY A 84 8.00 -4.86 17.18
N LEU A 85 8.92 -5.49 16.46
CA LEU A 85 8.65 -6.35 15.32
C LEU A 85 8.25 -7.75 15.80
N LEU A 86 7.10 -8.23 15.37
CA LEU A 86 6.68 -9.61 15.61
C LEU A 86 7.45 -10.54 14.68
N THR A 87 8.23 -11.45 15.27
CA THR A 87 9.06 -12.41 14.54
C THR A 87 8.82 -13.83 15.03
N ARG A 88 9.25 -14.81 14.23
CA ARG A 88 9.23 -16.21 14.58
C ARG A 88 10.62 -16.80 14.36
N MET A 89 11.15 -17.43 15.39
CA MET A 89 12.50 -18.02 15.38
C MET A 89 12.49 -19.45 14.84
N GLU A 90 13.67 -20.06 14.69
CA GLU A 90 13.83 -21.42 14.13
C GLU A 90 13.18 -22.51 14.98
N ASP A 91 13.02 -22.28 16.29
CA ASP A 91 12.27 -23.13 17.22
C ASP A 91 10.75 -23.05 17.03
N GLY A 92 10.29 -22.12 16.20
CA GLY A 92 8.88 -21.87 15.93
C GLY A 92 8.18 -21.04 17.00
N ALA A 93 8.88 -20.55 18.03
CA ALA A 93 8.33 -19.65 19.04
C ALA A 93 8.25 -18.22 18.51
N PHE A 94 7.28 -17.46 19.02
CA PHE A 94 7.11 -16.05 18.68
C PHE A 94 7.99 -15.18 19.57
N TYR A 95 8.60 -14.17 18.96
CA TYR A 95 9.42 -13.18 19.64
C TYR A 95 8.98 -11.79 19.23
N LEU A 96 9.13 -10.84 20.16
CA LEU A 96 9.12 -9.42 19.83
C LEU A 96 10.57 -8.93 19.79
N GLU A 97 10.94 -8.20 18.74
CA GLU A 97 12.27 -7.58 18.60
C GLU A 97 12.15 -6.06 18.52
N ASP A 98 12.97 -5.34 19.29
CA ASP A 98 13.15 -3.90 19.15
C ASP A 98 14.58 -3.59 18.62
N LEU A 99 15.08 -2.37 18.80
CA LEU A 99 16.43 -1.99 18.35
C LEU A 99 17.55 -2.56 19.23
N ASP A 100 17.23 -2.92 20.48
CA ASP A 100 18.19 -3.22 21.53
C ASP A 100 18.21 -4.70 21.91
N ASP A 101 17.06 -5.37 21.92
CA ASP A 101 16.92 -6.75 22.40
C ASP A 101 15.68 -7.47 21.83
N LYS A 102 15.47 -8.72 22.24
CA LYS A 102 14.29 -9.53 21.92
C LYS A 102 13.74 -10.28 23.14
N VAL A 103 12.45 -10.56 23.13
CA VAL A 103 11.78 -11.34 24.19
C VAL A 103 10.83 -12.37 23.61
N GLU A 104 10.84 -13.58 24.19
CA GLU A 104 9.92 -14.65 23.83
C GLU A 104 8.50 -14.33 24.27
N LEU A 105 7.52 -14.61 23.42
CA LEU A 105 6.11 -14.30 23.63
C LEU A 105 5.31 -15.54 23.95
N ASP A 106 4.53 -15.47 25.03
CA ASP A 106 3.41 -16.36 25.26
C ASP A 106 2.11 -15.68 24.78
N LEU A 107 1.55 -16.22 23.70
CA LEU A 107 0.34 -15.72 23.04
C LEU A 107 -0.91 -16.54 23.40
N SER A 108 -0.85 -17.44 24.38
CA SER A 108 -1.94 -18.38 24.67
C SER A 108 -3.23 -17.69 25.11
N GLU A 109 -3.11 -16.57 25.83
CA GLU A 109 -4.23 -15.79 26.38
C GLU A 109 -4.38 -14.40 25.73
N ALA A 110 -3.61 -14.14 24.67
CA ALA A 110 -3.58 -12.83 24.02
C ALA A 110 -4.89 -12.52 23.30
N THR A 111 -5.48 -11.37 23.58
CA THR A 111 -6.63 -10.83 22.86
C THR A 111 -6.17 -9.87 21.76
N PRO A 112 -6.40 -10.18 20.47
CA PRO A 112 -6.11 -9.24 19.40
C PRO A 112 -7.12 -8.10 19.33
N GLU A 113 -6.62 -6.90 19.10
CA GLU A 113 -7.41 -5.79 18.57
C GLU A 113 -7.77 -6.02 17.09
N THR A 114 -8.46 -5.06 16.47
CA THR A 114 -8.82 -5.13 15.05
C THR A 114 -7.60 -5.03 14.14
N GLY A 115 -7.41 -6.00 13.26
CA GLY A 115 -6.30 -6.01 12.29
C GLY A 115 -5.87 -7.41 11.91
N LEU A 116 -4.97 -7.49 10.93
CA LEU A 116 -4.25 -8.70 10.56
C LEU A 116 -2.82 -8.63 11.09
N PHE A 117 -2.57 -9.31 12.21
CA PHE A 117 -1.22 -9.45 12.76
C PHE A 117 -0.46 -10.52 12.01
N THR A 118 0.60 -10.15 11.30
CA THR A 118 1.47 -11.10 10.60
C THR A 118 2.87 -11.10 11.21
N GLU A 119 3.62 -12.19 10.99
CA GLU A 119 5.07 -12.13 11.11
C GLU A 119 5.59 -10.94 10.27
N GLY A 120 6.49 -10.13 10.80
CA GLY A 120 6.94 -8.90 10.14
C GLY A 120 6.07 -7.65 10.35
N SER A 121 4.97 -7.74 11.10
CA SER A 121 4.22 -6.57 11.59
C SER A 121 4.88 -5.97 12.84
N PHE A 122 4.89 -4.66 12.95
CA PHE A 122 5.18 -3.95 14.19
C PHE A 122 3.94 -3.88 15.06
N VAL A 123 4.04 -4.28 16.33
CA VAL A 123 2.89 -4.43 17.23
C VAL A 123 3.17 -3.79 18.58
N LEU A 124 2.09 -3.37 19.23
CA LEU A 124 2.05 -2.99 20.64
C LEU A 124 1.54 -4.19 21.44
N LEU A 125 2.31 -4.60 22.45
CA LEU A 125 1.93 -5.70 23.34
C LEU A 125 1.83 -5.18 24.77
N ASP A 126 0.65 -5.36 25.34
CA ASP A 126 0.39 -5.15 26.76
C ASP A 126 0.41 -6.51 27.47
N GLY A 127 1.12 -6.61 28.60
CA GLY A 127 1.26 -7.89 29.28
C GLY A 127 2.28 -7.91 30.41
N ASP A 128 2.50 -9.11 30.93
CA ASP A 128 3.34 -9.36 32.10
C ASP A 128 4.66 -10.03 31.72
N TYR A 129 5.77 -9.48 32.22
CA TYR A 129 7.07 -10.13 32.09
C TYR A 129 7.25 -11.18 33.19
N THR A 130 7.19 -12.45 32.83
CA THR A 130 7.17 -13.56 33.78
C THR A 130 8.52 -13.80 34.49
N LEU A 131 8.51 -14.58 35.56
CA LEU A 131 9.73 -15.01 36.27
C LEU A 131 10.64 -15.89 35.39
N GLN A 132 10.10 -16.51 34.35
CA GLN A 132 10.79 -17.37 33.39
C GLN A 132 11.37 -16.56 32.21
N SER A 133 11.35 -15.23 32.26
CA SER A 133 11.85 -14.35 31.19
C SER A 133 11.08 -14.45 29.86
N THR A 134 9.86 -14.97 29.90
CA THR A 134 8.88 -14.91 28.80
C THR A 134 7.90 -13.76 29.03
N PHE A 135 7.46 -13.10 27.98
CA PHE A 135 6.45 -12.05 28.04
C PHE A 135 5.07 -12.64 27.75
N LYS A 136 4.20 -12.69 28.77
CA LYS A 136 2.82 -13.18 28.63
C LYS A 136 1.94 -12.04 28.14
N VAL A 137 1.44 -12.17 26.92
CA VAL A 137 0.67 -11.12 26.24
C VAL A 137 -0.79 -11.19 26.69
N SER A 138 -1.28 -10.06 27.20
CA SER A 138 -2.69 -9.84 27.50
C SER A 138 -3.42 -9.30 26.27
N GLU A 139 -2.90 -8.22 25.68
CA GLU A 139 -3.51 -7.56 24.53
C GLU A 139 -2.47 -7.30 23.42
N MET A 140 -2.89 -7.46 22.17
CA MET A 140 -2.07 -7.22 20.99
C MET A 140 -2.75 -6.22 20.06
N GLY A 141 -2.13 -5.06 19.87
CA GLY A 141 -2.63 -3.96 19.07
C GLY A 141 -1.69 -3.55 17.94
N HIS A 142 -2.25 -2.95 16.89
CA HIS A 142 -1.44 -2.24 15.90
C HIS A 142 -1.04 -0.86 16.46
N PRO A 143 0.09 -0.29 16.01
CA PRO A 143 0.46 1.06 16.40
C PRO A 143 -0.61 2.06 15.92
N PRO A 144 -0.93 3.12 16.68
CA PRO A 144 -1.82 4.17 16.21
C PRO A 144 -1.29 4.80 14.92
N CYS A 145 -2.19 5.10 13.99
CA CYS A 145 -1.85 5.83 12.78
C CYS A 145 -1.84 7.36 13.00
N GLU A 146 -0.96 8.06 12.29
CA GLU A 146 -0.95 9.52 12.18
C GLU A 146 -1.69 9.96 10.91
N ARG A 147 -2.58 10.95 11.02
CA ARG A 147 -3.33 11.46 9.87
C ARG A 147 -2.41 12.23 8.93
N ARG A 148 -2.73 12.19 7.62
CA ARG A 148 -1.96 12.93 6.60
C ARG A 148 -1.78 14.41 6.97
N GLU A 149 -2.85 15.08 7.42
CA GLU A 149 -2.81 16.51 7.78
C GLU A 149 -1.84 16.81 8.93
N GLU A 150 -1.67 15.88 9.87
CA GLU A 150 -0.75 16.01 11.01
C GLU A 150 0.69 15.78 10.55
N ALA A 151 0.92 14.71 9.78
CA ALA A 151 2.23 14.42 9.20
C ALA A 151 2.72 15.57 8.29
N MET A 152 1.85 16.16 7.47
CA MET A 152 2.18 17.26 6.57
C MET A 152 2.49 18.57 7.31
N LYS A 153 1.91 18.81 8.50
CA LYS A 153 2.29 19.97 9.34
C LYS A 153 3.75 19.89 9.79
N LEU A 154 4.25 18.68 10.04
CA LEU A 154 5.61 18.42 10.52
C LEU A 154 6.61 18.32 9.35
N TYR A 155 6.28 17.54 8.33
CA TYR A 155 7.20 17.13 7.26
C TYR A 155 6.77 17.59 5.87
N GLY A 156 5.81 18.51 5.73
CA GLY A 156 5.36 19.01 4.42
C GLY A 156 6.44 19.74 3.62
N HIS A 157 7.54 20.15 4.26
CA HIS A 157 8.70 20.72 3.61
C HIS A 157 9.61 19.67 2.93
N HIS A 158 9.39 18.38 3.20
CA HIS A 158 10.10 17.28 2.54
C HIS A 158 9.38 16.84 1.27
N ASP A 159 10.12 16.72 0.17
CA ASP A 159 9.60 16.19 -1.09
C ASP A 159 9.65 14.66 -1.11
N PHE A 160 8.60 14.01 -0.60
CA PHE A 160 8.51 12.54 -0.58
C PHE A 160 8.30 11.91 -1.96
N LEU A 161 7.74 12.66 -2.92
CA LEU A 161 7.40 12.14 -4.26
C LEU A 161 8.54 12.34 -5.28
N GLY A 162 9.38 13.35 -5.09
CA GLY A 162 10.39 13.79 -6.06
C GLY A 162 9.84 14.81 -7.07
N LEU A 163 8.74 15.49 -6.73
CA LEU A 163 8.06 16.46 -7.60
C LEU A 163 8.23 17.92 -7.13
N GLY A 164 9.05 18.14 -6.11
CA GLY A 164 9.16 19.39 -5.37
C GLY A 164 8.29 19.40 -4.12
N ALA A 165 8.76 20.06 -3.06
CA ALA A 165 7.95 20.35 -1.89
C ALA A 165 6.92 21.43 -2.24
N ILE A 166 5.70 21.29 -1.74
CA ILE A 166 4.58 22.19 -2.01
C ILE A 166 4.41 23.11 -0.79
N SER A 167 4.26 24.42 -0.99
CA SER A 167 3.97 25.33 0.11
C SER A 167 2.53 25.16 0.61
N LYS A 168 2.22 25.67 1.80
CA LYS A 168 0.84 25.61 2.33
C LYS A 168 -0.13 26.43 1.48
N GLU A 169 0.35 27.53 0.90
CA GLU A 169 -0.43 28.38 0.01
C GLU A 169 -0.73 27.65 -1.31
N GLU A 170 0.28 27.02 -1.91
CA GLU A 170 0.13 26.23 -3.13
C GLU A 170 -0.81 25.04 -2.93
N GLU A 171 -0.68 24.35 -1.79
CA GLU A 171 -1.59 23.25 -1.43
C GLU A 171 -3.03 23.75 -1.32
N ALA A 172 -3.27 24.88 -0.65
CA ALA A 172 -4.60 25.46 -0.53
C ALA A 172 -5.19 25.86 -1.89
N ASP A 173 -4.36 26.33 -2.83
CA ASP A 173 -4.80 26.66 -4.18
C ASP A 173 -5.09 25.41 -5.00
N PHE A 174 -4.28 24.36 -4.88
CA PHE A 174 -4.57 23.05 -5.47
C PHE A 174 -5.90 22.47 -4.96
N VAL A 175 -6.19 22.52 -3.66
CA VAL A 175 -7.48 22.06 -3.12
C VAL A 175 -8.66 22.85 -3.71
N LYS A 176 -8.51 24.15 -3.96
CA LYS A 176 -9.55 24.96 -4.61
C LYS A 176 -9.71 24.58 -6.07
N SER A 177 -8.61 24.42 -6.81
CA SER A 177 -8.61 24.06 -8.22
C SER A 177 -9.23 22.68 -8.47
N GLU A 178 -8.96 21.71 -7.60
CA GLU A 178 -9.55 20.36 -7.66
C GLU A 178 -11.08 20.34 -7.61
N ARG A 179 -11.67 21.32 -6.92
CA ARG A 179 -13.14 21.44 -6.74
C ARG A 179 -13.77 22.36 -7.79
N SER A 180 -12.98 22.88 -8.72
CA SER A 180 -13.49 23.69 -9.81
C SER A 180 -14.22 22.80 -10.82
N PRO A 181 -15.40 23.22 -11.32
CA PRO A 181 -16.09 22.51 -12.41
C PRO A 181 -15.24 22.30 -13.66
N GLN A 182 -14.20 23.11 -13.85
CA GLN A 182 -13.25 22.98 -14.97
C GLN A 182 -12.31 21.77 -14.87
N HIS A 183 -12.17 21.19 -13.66
CA HIS A 183 -11.31 20.04 -13.40
C HIS A 183 -12.12 18.83 -12.90
N GLU A 184 -13.44 18.84 -13.14
CA GLU A 184 -14.27 17.65 -12.98
C GLU A 184 -13.80 16.60 -13.98
N THR A 185 -13.45 15.43 -13.46
CA THR A 185 -12.96 14.31 -14.25
C THR A 185 -13.09 13.02 -13.46
N SER A 186 -12.93 11.90 -14.17
CA SER A 186 -12.94 10.55 -13.61
C SER A 186 -11.70 9.77 -14.06
N PHE A 187 -11.23 8.85 -13.21
CA PHE A 187 -10.18 7.89 -13.50
C PHE A 187 -10.77 6.47 -13.49
N ILE A 188 -10.51 5.70 -14.53
CA ILE A 188 -10.99 4.33 -14.66
C ILE A 188 -9.90 3.38 -14.20
N VAL A 189 -10.20 2.51 -13.24
CA VAL A 189 -9.23 1.59 -12.64
C VAL A 189 -9.67 0.15 -12.90
N LEU A 190 -8.85 -0.58 -13.66
CA LEU A 190 -9.05 -1.99 -13.98
C LEU A 190 -7.90 -2.82 -13.40
N SER A 191 -8.19 -4.06 -12.99
CA SER A 191 -7.19 -5.02 -12.52
C SER A 191 -7.42 -6.39 -13.15
N ASP A 192 -6.35 -7.18 -13.34
CA ASP A 192 -6.35 -8.46 -14.04
C ASP A 192 -6.93 -8.38 -15.47
N LEU A 193 -6.43 -7.41 -16.24
CA LEU A 193 -6.77 -7.27 -17.66
C LEU A 193 -6.04 -8.33 -18.51
N HIS A 194 -6.45 -9.59 -18.38
CA HIS A 194 -5.87 -10.72 -19.12
C HIS A 194 -6.16 -10.60 -20.63
N LEU A 195 -5.19 -10.09 -21.38
CA LEU A 195 -5.28 -9.78 -22.81
C LEU A 195 -5.44 -11.04 -23.68
N ASP A 196 -5.00 -12.19 -23.18
CA ASP A 196 -5.14 -13.50 -23.85
C ASP A 196 -6.56 -14.07 -23.80
N ASN A 197 -7.44 -13.48 -23.00
CA ASN A 197 -8.83 -13.91 -22.93
C ASN A 197 -9.73 -13.05 -23.83
N ILE A 198 -10.26 -13.66 -24.88
CA ILE A 198 -11.15 -13.02 -25.85
C ILE A 198 -12.38 -12.38 -25.19
N LYS A 199 -12.94 -12.99 -24.14
CA LYS A 199 -14.09 -12.42 -23.42
C LYS A 199 -13.72 -11.11 -22.73
N ILE A 200 -12.54 -11.05 -22.12
CA ILE A 200 -12.03 -9.83 -21.48
C ILE A 200 -11.75 -8.75 -22.52
N MET A 201 -11.10 -9.10 -23.64
CA MET A 201 -10.82 -8.14 -24.70
C MET A 201 -12.10 -7.57 -25.32
N ASN A 202 -13.14 -8.39 -25.49
CA ASN A 202 -14.44 -7.91 -25.98
C ASN A 202 -15.16 -7.04 -24.93
N ALA A 203 -15.18 -7.45 -23.66
CA ALA A 203 -15.73 -6.64 -22.58
C ALA A 203 -15.01 -5.28 -22.47
N PHE A 204 -13.68 -5.28 -22.56
CA PHE A 204 -12.88 -4.06 -22.54
C PHE A 204 -13.19 -3.14 -23.72
N LYS A 205 -13.37 -3.68 -24.93
CA LYS A 205 -13.87 -2.90 -26.08
C LYS A 205 -15.23 -2.26 -25.81
N THR A 206 -16.15 -2.98 -25.16
CA THR A 206 -17.46 -2.42 -24.77
C THR A 206 -17.30 -1.28 -23.78
N VAL A 207 -16.42 -1.42 -22.78
CA VAL A 207 -16.10 -0.34 -21.83
C VAL A 207 -15.52 0.87 -22.56
N LEU A 208 -14.53 0.68 -23.44
CA LEU A 208 -13.93 1.76 -24.22
C LEU A 208 -14.94 2.45 -25.13
N ALA A 209 -15.81 1.70 -25.81
CA ALA A 209 -16.87 2.26 -26.65
C ALA A 209 -17.85 3.11 -25.85
N ALA A 210 -18.24 2.66 -24.65
CA ALA A 210 -19.12 3.41 -23.77
C ALA A 210 -18.52 4.78 -23.37
N TYR A 211 -17.20 4.87 -23.18
CA TYR A 211 -16.52 6.13 -22.87
C TYR A 211 -16.18 6.97 -24.12
N GLU A 212 -15.95 6.35 -25.28
CA GLU A 212 -15.75 7.05 -26.56
C GLU A 212 -16.99 7.87 -26.94
N ASP A 213 -18.18 7.30 -26.71
CA ASP A 213 -19.48 7.90 -27.03
C ASP A 213 -19.93 9.01 -26.05
N MET A 214 -19.22 9.22 -24.94
CA MET A 214 -19.52 10.30 -23.99
C MET A 214 -19.12 11.67 -24.53
N ASP A 215 -19.69 12.73 -23.96
CA ASP A 215 -19.24 14.09 -24.21
C ASP A 215 -17.82 14.31 -23.68
N ASP A 216 -17.02 15.15 -24.35
CA ASP A 216 -15.62 15.37 -23.98
C ASP A 216 -15.42 15.90 -22.55
N ALA A 217 -16.44 16.51 -21.94
CA ALA A 217 -16.41 16.96 -20.56
C ALA A 217 -16.54 15.82 -19.53
N ASP A 218 -17.26 14.75 -19.88
CA ASP A 218 -17.50 13.60 -19.00
C ASP A 218 -16.51 12.46 -19.25
N LYS A 219 -15.70 12.55 -20.32
CA LYS A 219 -14.68 11.55 -20.62
C LYS A 219 -13.66 11.43 -19.49
N PRO A 220 -13.27 10.19 -19.14
CA PRO A 220 -12.24 9.99 -18.14
C PRO A 220 -10.89 10.49 -18.64
N SER A 221 -10.15 11.19 -17.78
CA SER A 221 -8.82 11.71 -18.11
C SER A 221 -7.69 10.70 -17.89
N LEU A 222 -7.94 9.61 -17.16
CA LEU A 222 -6.93 8.59 -16.85
C LEU A 222 -7.53 7.18 -16.79
N PHE A 223 -6.89 6.23 -17.50
CA PHE A 223 -7.11 4.80 -17.35
C PHE A 223 -5.92 4.16 -16.64
N ILE A 224 -6.14 3.57 -15.48
CA ILE A 224 -5.16 2.79 -14.73
C ILE A 224 -5.42 1.31 -15.00
N LEU A 225 -4.58 0.72 -15.85
CA LEU A 225 -4.64 -0.68 -16.25
C LEU A 225 -3.64 -1.47 -15.41
N CYS A 226 -4.12 -2.12 -14.36
CA CYS A 226 -3.30 -3.00 -13.55
C CYS A 226 -3.29 -4.41 -14.14
N GLY A 227 -2.11 -5.02 -14.16
CA GLY A 227 -1.94 -6.42 -14.51
C GLY A 227 -2.70 -7.36 -13.56
N ASN A 228 -2.62 -8.67 -13.72
CA ASN A 228 -1.79 -9.35 -14.71
C ASN A 228 -2.34 -9.14 -16.13
N PHE A 229 -1.46 -9.00 -17.12
CA PHE A 229 -1.87 -8.83 -18.52
C PHE A 229 -2.05 -10.16 -19.27
N ARG A 230 -1.71 -11.27 -18.62
CA ARG A 230 -1.90 -12.64 -19.13
C ARG A 230 -2.48 -13.52 -18.05
N SER A 231 -3.37 -14.43 -18.42
CA SER A 231 -4.01 -15.36 -17.49
C SER A 231 -3.05 -16.39 -16.86
N ARG A 232 -1.96 -16.71 -17.57
CA ARG A 232 -0.90 -17.62 -17.14
C ARG A 232 0.40 -16.86 -16.85
N PRO A 233 1.22 -17.31 -15.89
CA PRO A 233 2.52 -16.70 -15.63
C PRO A 233 3.41 -16.62 -16.86
N PHE A 234 4.17 -15.52 -16.96
CA PHE A 234 5.14 -15.34 -18.03
C PHE A 234 6.29 -16.35 -17.91
N LEU A 235 6.65 -16.97 -19.04
CA LEU A 235 7.79 -17.87 -19.15
C LEU A 235 8.91 -17.15 -19.91
N PHE A 236 10.16 -17.31 -19.46
CA PHE A 236 11.33 -16.67 -20.07
C PHE A 236 11.85 -17.47 -21.26
N ASP A 237 11.01 -17.59 -22.29
CA ASP A 237 11.37 -18.20 -23.57
C ASP A 237 10.98 -17.31 -24.75
N GLY A 238 11.47 -17.67 -25.94
CA GLY A 238 11.24 -16.88 -27.15
C GLY A 238 9.79 -16.90 -27.63
N GLU A 239 9.02 -17.96 -27.35
CA GLU A 239 7.63 -18.10 -27.77
C GLU A 239 6.73 -17.24 -26.89
N ALA A 240 6.82 -17.37 -25.57
CA ALA A 240 6.11 -16.55 -24.60
C ALA A 240 6.41 -15.05 -24.74
N THR A 241 7.65 -14.69 -25.11
CA THR A 241 8.01 -13.30 -25.42
C THR A 241 7.25 -12.77 -26.63
N ARG A 242 7.17 -13.56 -27.72
CA ARG A 242 6.45 -13.19 -28.94
C ARG A 242 4.94 -13.12 -28.68
N ASP A 243 4.38 -14.14 -28.04
CA ASP A 243 2.98 -14.16 -27.62
C ASP A 243 2.62 -12.89 -26.85
N TYR A 244 3.45 -12.51 -25.87
CA TYR A 244 3.20 -11.33 -25.05
C TYR A 244 3.28 -10.02 -25.87
N GLN A 245 4.23 -9.92 -26.81
CA GLN A 245 4.30 -8.80 -27.75
C GLN A 245 3.08 -8.73 -28.67
N ASP A 246 2.56 -9.87 -29.12
CA ASP A 246 1.37 -9.96 -29.96
C ASP A 246 0.12 -9.48 -29.17
N LEU A 247 -0.04 -9.91 -27.91
CA LEU A 247 -1.12 -9.43 -27.03
C LEU A 247 -1.11 -7.90 -26.87
N PHE A 248 0.07 -7.29 -26.69
CA PHE A 248 0.19 -5.84 -26.59
C PHE A 248 0.02 -5.13 -27.94
N THR A 249 0.32 -5.80 -29.05
CA THR A 249 0.01 -5.30 -30.39
C THR A 249 -1.50 -5.28 -30.62
N ASP A 250 -2.21 -6.31 -30.18
CA ASP A 250 -3.68 -6.35 -30.23
C ASP A 250 -4.30 -5.28 -29.34
N LEU A 251 -3.82 -5.11 -28.10
CA LEU A 251 -4.26 -4.00 -27.24
C LEU A 251 -4.03 -2.64 -27.90
N ALA A 252 -2.88 -2.43 -28.53
CA ALA A 252 -2.57 -1.20 -29.24
C ALA A 252 -3.53 -0.95 -30.42
N ASN A 253 -3.90 -2.00 -31.16
CA ASN A 253 -4.90 -1.91 -32.22
C ASN A 253 -6.29 -1.56 -31.68
N VAL A 254 -6.67 -2.16 -30.54
CA VAL A 254 -7.94 -1.87 -29.87
C VAL A 254 -7.99 -0.42 -29.40
N LEU A 255 -6.97 0.07 -28.70
CA LEU A 255 -6.97 1.46 -28.26
C LEU A 255 -7.01 2.41 -29.46
N ALA A 256 -6.25 2.11 -30.53
CA ALA A 256 -6.21 2.93 -31.74
C ALA A 256 -7.56 3.04 -32.48
N SER A 257 -8.54 2.15 -32.22
CA SER A 257 -9.89 2.29 -32.77
C SER A 257 -10.76 3.31 -32.05
N TYR A 258 -10.28 3.91 -30.95
CA TYR A 258 -10.98 4.92 -30.13
C TYR A 258 -10.16 6.22 -30.11
N PRO A 259 -10.12 6.96 -31.24
CA PRO A 259 -9.22 8.10 -31.41
C PRO A 259 -9.58 9.28 -30.50
N THR A 260 -10.85 9.50 -30.16
CA THR A 260 -11.22 10.61 -29.29
C THR A 260 -10.79 10.32 -27.85
N LEU A 261 -10.93 9.08 -27.39
CA LEU A 261 -10.47 8.66 -26.07
C LEU A 261 -8.95 8.74 -25.96
N ILE A 262 -8.18 8.30 -26.97
CA ILE A 262 -6.71 8.44 -26.96
C ILE A 262 -6.28 9.91 -26.90
N ALA A 263 -6.99 10.79 -27.60
CA ALA A 263 -6.66 12.22 -27.61
C ALA A 263 -6.92 12.89 -26.25
N HIS A 264 -7.95 12.44 -25.53
CA HIS A 264 -8.36 13.02 -24.25
C HIS A 264 -7.68 12.38 -23.03
N ALA A 265 -7.59 11.05 -22.99
CA ALA A 265 -7.21 10.30 -21.80
C ALA A 265 -5.73 9.89 -21.78
N GLN A 266 -5.16 9.83 -20.58
CA GLN A 266 -3.88 9.18 -20.31
C GLN A 266 -4.10 7.70 -19.95
N PHE A 267 -3.13 6.85 -20.30
CA PHE A 267 -3.14 5.43 -19.97
C PHE A 267 -1.93 5.10 -19.10
N LEU A 268 -2.17 4.62 -17.88
CA LEU A 268 -1.15 4.17 -16.95
C LEU A 268 -1.20 2.64 -16.84
N LEU A 269 -0.12 1.96 -17.23
CA LEU A 269 0.00 0.51 -17.08
C LEU A 269 0.84 0.18 -15.85
N VAL A 270 0.29 -0.67 -14.97
CA VAL A 270 0.96 -1.12 -13.74
C VAL A 270 1.16 -2.64 -13.81
N PRO A 271 2.40 -3.14 -13.79
CA PRO A 271 2.66 -4.58 -13.93
C PRO A 271 2.17 -5.36 -12.70
N GLY A 272 1.52 -6.49 -12.95
CA GLY A 272 1.07 -7.43 -11.94
C GLY A 272 2.14 -8.43 -11.49
N PRO A 273 1.78 -9.33 -10.56
CA PRO A 273 2.69 -10.32 -10.02
C PRO A 273 3.21 -11.37 -10.99
N THR A 274 2.49 -11.67 -12.07
CA THR A 274 2.83 -12.74 -13.02
C THR A 274 3.30 -12.22 -14.38
N ASP A 275 3.45 -10.91 -14.50
CA ASP A 275 3.98 -10.19 -15.65
C ASP A 275 5.52 -10.37 -15.75
N PRO A 276 6.16 -10.04 -16.89
CA PRO A 276 7.51 -10.48 -17.27
C PRO A 276 8.66 -9.91 -16.42
N TRP A 277 8.73 -10.37 -15.17
CA TRP A 277 9.84 -10.15 -14.24
C TRP A 277 10.34 -11.48 -13.70
N SER A 278 11.65 -11.71 -13.83
CA SER A 278 12.29 -12.97 -13.43
C SER A 278 12.32 -13.21 -11.93
N SER A 279 11.91 -12.20 -11.16
CA SER A 279 11.89 -12.24 -9.71
C SER A 279 10.57 -11.71 -9.19
N ASN A 280 10.15 -12.27 -8.07
CA ASN A 280 8.99 -11.76 -7.35
C ASN A 280 9.28 -10.43 -6.65
N LEU A 281 10.54 -9.96 -6.53
CA LEU A 281 10.99 -8.80 -5.72
C LEU A 281 10.15 -7.52 -5.92
N LEU A 282 9.96 -6.76 -4.84
CA LEU A 282 9.34 -5.43 -4.85
C LEU A 282 10.35 -4.34 -4.44
N PRO A 283 10.18 -3.08 -4.89
CA PRO A 283 9.28 -2.65 -5.96
C PRO A 283 9.68 -3.25 -7.32
N ARG A 284 8.69 -3.46 -8.19
CA ARG A 284 8.91 -3.94 -9.57
C ARG A 284 9.05 -2.75 -10.53
N PRO A 285 10.00 -2.79 -11.47
CA PRO A 285 10.10 -1.78 -12.51
C PRO A 285 8.91 -1.84 -13.49
N ALA A 286 8.77 -0.79 -14.30
CA ALA A 286 7.81 -0.71 -15.38
C ALA A 286 8.13 -1.71 -16.50
N LEU A 287 7.10 -2.20 -17.20
CA LEU A 287 7.25 -3.20 -18.27
C LEU A 287 8.37 -2.80 -19.25
N PRO A 288 9.26 -3.72 -19.67
CA PRO A 288 10.32 -3.39 -20.61
C PRO A 288 9.74 -2.89 -21.93
N GLU A 289 10.26 -1.78 -22.45
CA GLU A 289 9.82 -1.20 -23.73
C GLU A 289 9.89 -2.20 -24.89
N SER A 290 10.84 -3.15 -24.82
CA SER A 290 11.00 -4.21 -25.81
C SER A 290 9.76 -5.10 -25.97
N LEU A 291 8.94 -5.24 -24.93
CA LEU A 291 7.72 -6.06 -24.93
C LEU A 291 6.47 -5.28 -25.37
N VAL A 292 6.53 -3.96 -25.37
CA VAL A 292 5.36 -3.07 -25.56
C VAL A 292 5.57 -2.04 -26.69
N LYS A 293 6.52 -2.30 -27.60
CA LYS A 293 6.88 -1.36 -28.69
C LYS A 293 5.68 -0.90 -29.52
N SER A 294 4.79 -1.81 -29.89
CA SER A 294 3.59 -1.50 -30.69
C SER A 294 2.66 -0.54 -29.97
N LEU A 295 2.57 -0.65 -28.64
CA LEU A 295 1.72 0.19 -27.81
C LEU A 295 2.28 1.61 -27.71
N ILE A 296 3.58 1.74 -27.45
CA ILE A 296 4.30 3.03 -27.45
C ILE A 296 4.13 3.75 -28.80
N ALA A 297 4.21 3.01 -29.90
CA ALA A 297 4.12 3.60 -31.23
C ALA A 297 2.71 4.10 -31.61
N LYS A 298 1.65 3.50 -31.05
CA LYS A 298 0.25 3.79 -31.44
C LYS A 298 -0.52 4.64 -30.43
N VAL A 299 -0.12 4.64 -29.16
CA VAL A 299 -0.83 5.33 -28.08
C VAL A 299 0.11 6.40 -27.50
N PRO A 300 -0.02 7.68 -27.91
CA PRO A 300 0.92 8.73 -27.51
C PRO A 300 0.85 9.05 -26.01
N ASN A 301 -0.32 8.97 -25.40
CA ASN A 301 -0.57 9.35 -24.00
C ASN A 301 -0.43 8.17 -23.03
N ILE A 302 0.55 7.29 -23.26
CA ILE A 302 0.77 6.10 -22.42
C ILE A 302 1.99 6.23 -21.51
N THR A 303 1.83 5.83 -20.25
CA THR A 303 2.88 5.78 -19.23
C THR A 303 2.96 4.38 -18.65
N PHE A 304 4.17 3.86 -18.51
CA PHE A 304 4.43 2.57 -17.86
C PHE A 304 4.93 2.83 -16.44
N GLY A 305 4.12 2.47 -15.45
CA GLY A 305 4.43 2.62 -14.03
C GLY A 305 5.18 1.43 -13.46
N SER A 306 5.94 1.67 -12.38
CA SER A 306 6.42 0.60 -11.49
C SER A 306 5.25 -0.02 -10.71
N ASN A 307 5.49 -1.12 -10.01
CA ASN A 307 4.53 -1.66 -9.04
C ASN A 307 5.18 -1.77 -7.66
N PRO A 308 4.76 -0.97 -6.67
CA PRO A 308 3.73 0.07 -6.74
C PRO A 308 4.16 1.29 -7.56
N CYS A 309 3.20 2.16 -7.88
CA CYS A 309 3.45 3.51 -8.38
C CYS A 309 2.58 4.54 -7.64
N ARG A 310 2.89 5.82 -7.81
CA ARG A 310 2.13 6.93 -7.24
C ARG A 310 1.72 7.91 -8.32
N VAL A 311 0.47 8.33 -8.28
CA VAL A 311 -0.11 9.37 -9.14
C VAL A 311 -0.44 10.56 -8.26
N ARG A 312 0.05 11.74 -8.66
CA ARG A 312 -0.31 13.00 -8.01
C ARG A 312 -1.33 13.72 -8.87
N TYR A 313 -2.49 14.01 -8.30
CA TYR A 313 -3.51 14.85 -8.92
C TYR A 313 -3.70 16.08 -8.05
N PHE A 314 -3.14 17.22 -8.48
CA PHE A 314 -3.10 18.45 -7.68
C PHE A 314 -2.48 18.20 -6.28
N SER A 315 -3.25 18.34 -5.19
CA SER A 315 -2.87 18.06 -3.79
C SER A 315 -3.03 16.59 -3.40
N GLN A 316 -3.76 15.80 -4.19
CA GLN A 316 -4.03 14.39 -3.91
C GLN A 316 -2.86 13.49 -4.28
N GLU A 317 -2.63 12.50 -3.43
CA GLU A 317 -1.63 11.46 -3.61
C GLU A 317 -2.32 10.10 -3.65
N ILE A 318 -2.26 9.47 -4.83
CA ILE A 318 -2.90 8.19 -5.11
C ILE A 318 -1.81 7.13 -5.24
N VAL A 319 -1.80 6.16 -4.34
CA VAL A 319 -0.88 5.01 -4.42
C VAL A 319 -1.59 3.87 -5.11
N VAL A 320 -0.98 3.30 -6.16
CA VAL A 320 -1.49 2.13 -6.87
C VAL A 320 -0.56 0.96 -6.60
N PHE A 321 -1.11 -0.12 -6.07
CA PHE A 321 -0.37 -1.34 -5.77
C PHE A 321 -1.12 -2.57 -6.25
N ARG A 322 -0.52 -3.30 -7.20
CA ARG A 322 -1.07 -4.54 -7.75
C ARG A 322 -0.41 -5.74 -7.11
N GLU A 323 -1.11 -6.41 -6.19
CA GLU A 323 -0.66 -7.65 -5.56
C GLU A 323 -1.86 -8.42 -5.01
N ASP A 324 -1.76 -9.75 -4.96
CA ASP A 324 -2.78 -10.59 -4.31
C ASP A 324 -2.57 -10.58 -2.78
N LEU A 325 -2.69 -9.39 -2.20
CA LEU A 325 -2.26 -9.06 -0.84
C LEU A 325 -3.18 -9.66 0.22
N MET A 326 -4.50 -9.59 0.04
CA MET A 326 -5.47 -10.10 1.02
C MET A 326 -5.22 -11.58 1.32
N GLY A 327 -5.16 -12.40 0.27
CA GLY A 327 -4.91 -13.84 0.42
C GLY A 327 -3.54 -14.11 1.04
N ARG A 328 -2.53 -13.28 0.77
CA ARG A 328 -1.18 -13.42 1.36
C ARG A 328 -1.17 -13.05 2.83
N MET A 329 -1.78 -11.95 3.23
CA MET A 329 -1.89 -11.51 4.62
C MET A 329 -2.64 -12.56 5.45
N MET A 330 -3.81 -13.01 4.98
CA MET A 330 -4.62 -14.02 5.68
C MET A 330 -3.90 -15.36 5.89
N ARG A 331 -3.02 -15.78 4.96
CA ARG A 331 -2.23 -17.01 5.10
C ARG A 331 -1.10 -16.89 6.12
N ASN A 332 -0.60 -15.67 6.36
CA ASN A 332 0.53 -15.40 7.24
C ASN A 332 0.10 -14.69 8.54
N ALA A 333 -1.21 -14.54 8.75
CA ALA A 333 -1.75 -13.97 9.97
C ALA A 333 -1.52 -14.95 11.14
N VAL A 334 -1.01 -14.42 12.25
CA VAL A 334 -0.83 -15.13 13.50
C VAL A 334 -2.22 -15.47 14.06
N ARG A 335 -2.42 -16.74 14.37
CA ARG A 335 -3.69 -17.22 14.92
C ARG A 335 -3.65 -17.05 16.44
N LEU A 336 -4.37 -16.07 16.91
CA LEU A 336 -4.61 -15.86 18.34
C LEU A 336 -5.91 -16.58 18.73
N GLY A 337 -6.00 -17.08 19.96
CA GLY A 337 -7.09 -17.97 20.38
C GLY A 337 -8.48 -17.33 20.24
N GLY A 338 -9.42 -18.06 19.64
CA GLY A 338 -10.83 -17.64 19.50
C GLY A 338 -11.57 -18.40 18.39
N PRO A 339 -12.89 -18.63 18.50
CA PRO A 339 -13.67 -19.23 17.41
C PRO A 339 -13.72 -18.27 16.21
N ARG A 340 -13.47 -18.82 15.00
CA ARG A 340 -13.75 -18.12 13.74
C ARG A 340 -15.23 -17.76 13.71
N ASN A 341 -15.55 -16.47 13.60
CA ASN A 341 -16.92 -16.05 13.33
C ASN A 341 -17.07 -15.85 11.83
N ASP A 342 -17.74 -16.78 11.15
CA ASP A 342 -17.96 -16.78 9.69
C ASP A 342 -18.69 -15.53 9.10
N GLY A 343 -19.01 -14.51 9.91
CA GLY A 343 -19.36 -13.15 9.47
C GLY A 343 -18.15 -12.31 8.98
N ASP A 344 -16.98 -12.94 8.85
CA ASP A 344 -15.62 -12.39 8.84
C ASP A 344 -15.18 -11.65 7.56
N MET A 345 -15.94 -11.65 6.46
CA MET A 345 -15.43 -11.13 5.18
C MET A 345 -15.35 -9.59 5.14
N ALA A 346 -16.35 -8.89 5.67
CA ALA A 346 -16.35 -7.43 5.80
C ALA A 346 -15.31 -6.98 6.84
N ASN A 347 -15.18 -7.72 7.94
CA ASN A 347 -14.14 -7.49 8.94
C ASN A 347 -12.74 -7.69 8.35
N SER A 348 -12.54 -8.68 7.48
CA SER A 348 -11.25 -8.96 6.84
C SER A 348 -10.79 -7.80 5.95
N ARG A 349 -11.70 -7.16 5.20
CA ARG A 349 -11.40 -5.99 4.35
C ARG A 349 -10.95 -4.80 5.20
N LYS A 350 -11.70 -4.51 6.28
CA LYS A 350 -11.35 -3.45 7.22
C LYS A 350 -10.01 -3.74 7.91
N ALA A 351 -9.83 -4.97 8.38
CA ALA A 351 -8.60 -5.42 9.03
C ALA A 351 -7.38 -5.28 8.11
N LEU A 352 -7.49 -5.64 6.83
CA LEU A 352 -6.42 -5.45 5.86
C LEU A 352 -6.04 -3.97 5.69
N VAL A 353 -7.04 -3.11 5.45
CA VAL A 353 -6.81 -1.67 5.23
C VAL A 353 -6.19 -1.03 6.47
N GLN A 354 -6.75 -1.34 7.65
CA GLN A 354 -6.22 -0.88 8.93
C GLN A 354 -4.77 -1.31 9.10
N THR A 355 -4.45 -2.59 8.95
CA THR A 355 -3.07 -3.08 9.06
C THR A 355 -2.12 -2.37 8.10
N ILE A 356 -2.46 -2.20 6.83
CA ILE A 356 -1.55 -1.57 5.86
C ILE A 356 -1.25 -0.10 6.23
N ILE A 357 -2.29 0.62 6.69
CA ILE A 357 -2.18 2.03 7.05
C ILE A 357 -1.43 2.20 8.38
N ASP A 358 -1.79 1.42 9.40
CA ASP A 358 -1.14 1.46 10.73
C ASP A 358 0.33 1.06 10.65
N GLN A 359 0.66 0.09 9.79
CA GLN A 359 2.05 -0.31 9.53
C GLN A 359 2.81 0.69 8.65
N ALA A 360 2.15 1.74 8.14
CA ALA A 360 2.69 2.73 7.22
C ALA A 360 3.49 2.11 6.05
N HIS A 361 3.07 0.93 5.57
CA HIS A 361 3.83 0.14 4.61
C HIS A 361 2.94 -0.83 3.83
N LEU A 362 3.12 -0.93 2.51
CA LEU A 362 2.30 -1.77 1.62
C LEU A 362 2.45 -3.28 1.87
N THR A 363 3.60 -3.71 2.37
CA THR A 363 3.91 -5.12 2.64
C THR A 363 4.50 -5.32 4.04
N PRO A 364 3.67 -5.33 5.11
CA PRO A 364 4.10 -5.63 6.47
C PRO A 364 4.29 -7.14 6.67
N LEU A 365 5.08 -7.76 5.78
CA LEU A 365 5.30 -9.19 5.71
C LEU A 365 6.81 -9.47 5.75
N PRO A 366 7.23 -10.66 6.19
CA PRO A 366 8.63 -11.01 6.25
C PRO A 366 9.18 -11.29 4.84
N LEU A 367 10.50 -11.15 4.68
CA LEU A 367 11.16 -11.22 3.36
C LEU A 367 11.01 -12.58 2.67
N ASN A 368 10.85 -13.67 3.42
CA ASN A 368 10.59 -15.02 2.88
C ASN A 368 9.19 -15.13 2.24
N VAL A 369 8.21 -14.36 2.73
CA VAL A 369 6.83 -14.35 2.20
C VAL A 369 6.68 -13.33 1.08
N ARG A 370 7.27 -12.15 1.25
CA ARG A 370 7.19 -11.04 0.30
C ARG A 370 8.55 -10.32 0.23
N PRO A 371 9.48 -10.80 -0.61
CA PRO A 371 10.78 -10.16 -0.80
C PRO A 371 10.68 -8.69 -1.21
N VAL A 372 11.41 -7.81 -0.51
CA VAL A 372 11.55 -6.38 -0.83
C VAL A 372 13.04 -6.06 -0.97
N LEU A 373 13.39 -5.26 -1.98
CA LEU A 373 14.72 -4.70 -2.17
C LEU A 373 15.01 -3.70 -1.05
N TRP A 374 15.99 -4.01 -0.20
CA TRP A 374 16.25 -3.26 1.05
C TRP A 374 16.49 -1.76 0.82
N ASP A 375 17.29 -1.40 -0.20
CA ASP A 375 17.58 -0.01 -0.54
C ASP A 375 16.41 0.74 -1.18
N TYR A 376 15.36 0.03 -1.60
CA TYR A 376 14.15 0.59 -2.21
C TYR A 376 12.91 0.46 -1.31
N ASP A 377 13.08 0.05 -0.04
CA ASP A 377 11.99 -0.13 0.91
C ASP A 377 11.15 1.16 1.10
N HIS A 378 11.81 2.33 1.02
CA HIS A 378 11.14 3.62 1.12
C HIS A 378 10.08 3.86 0.02
N ALA A 379 10.19 3.20 -1.14
CA ALA A 379 9.21 3.30 -2.21
C ALA A 379 7.90 2.57 -1.88
N MET A 380 7.94 1.61 -0.96
CA MET A 380 6.80 0.80 -0.50
C MET A 380 6.10 1.41 0.74
N ARG A 381 6.68 2.47 1.30
CA ARG A 381 6.20 3.17 2.49
C ARG A 381 4.89 3.92 2.22
N LEU A 382 4.05 4.08 3.23
CA LEU A 382 2.81 4.88 3.20
C LEU A 382 2.89 6.04 4.20
N TYR A 383 4.08 6.60 4.40
CA TYR A 383 4.32 7.76 5.24
C TYR A 383 4.92 8.90 4.39
N PRO A 384 4.31 10.11 4.40
CA PRO A 384 3.00 10.43 4.96
C PRO A 384 1.87 9.59 4.32
N MET A 385 0.77 9.41 5.04
CA MET A 385 -0.40 8.65 4.56
C MET A 385 -0.92 9.24 3.24
N PRO A 386 -1.19 8.43 2.19
CA PRO A 386 -1.74 8.94 0.94
C PRO A 386 -3.20 9.37 1.10
N THR A 387 -3.72 10.18 0.17
CA THR A 387 -5.15 10.51 0.17
C THR A 387 -5.98 9.31 -0.30
N THR A 388 -5.44 8.54 -1.24
CA THR A 388 -6.11 7.36 -1.81
C THR A 388 -5.13 6.20 -1.98
N LEU A 389 -5.54 5.01 -1.59
CA LEU A 389 -4.79 3.77 -1.71
C LEU A 389 -5.59 2.75 -2.54
N ILE A 390 -5.09 2.46 -3.74
CA ILE A 390 -5.66 1.49 -4.67
C ILE A 390 -4.91 0.16 -4.48
N LEU A 391 -5.58 -0.80 -3.84
CA LEU A 391 -5.08 -2.16 -3.63
C LEU A 391 -5.69 -3.07 -4.69
N ALA A 392 -5.09 -3.09 -5.87
CA ALA A 392 -5.53 -3.94 -6.97
C ALA A 392 -5.23 -5.42 -6.62
N ASP A 393 -6.28 -6.14 -6.22
CA ASP A 393 -6.24 -7.53 -5.79
C ASP A 393 -7.37 -8.30 -6.50
N LYS A 394 -7.16 -9.58 -6.77
CA LYS A 394 -8.20 -10.48 -7.30
C LYS A 394 -9.34 -10.76 -6.31
N PHE A 395 -9.16 -10.37 -5.04
CA PHE A 395 -10.19 -10.41 -4.01
C PHE A 395 -11.45 -9.61 -4.40
N ASP A 396 -12.51 -9.76 -3.61
CA ASP A 396 -13.76 -9.02 -3.86
C ASP A 396 -13.51 -7.50 -3.88
N PRO A 397 -14.18 -6.74 -4.76
CA PRO A 397 -14.16 -5.30 -4.70
C PRO A 397 -14.59 -4.78 -3.33
N TYR A 398 -13.96 -3.71 -2.89
CA TYR A 398 -14.33 -3.04 -1.67
C TYR A 398 -13.91 -1.57 -1.70
N LYS A 399 -14.60 -0.76 -0.89
CA LYS A 399 -14.30 0.65 -0.65
C LYS A 399 -14.43 0.93 0.85
N LEU A 400 -13.40 1.52 1.43
CA LEU A 400 -13.33 1.85 2.85
C LEU A 400 -12.60 3.19 3.04
N VAL A 401 -12.98 3.95 4.05
CA VAL A 401 -12.24 5.14 4.49
C VAL A 401 -11.71 4.87 5.88
N TYR A 402 -10.40 5.01 6.06
CA TYR A 402 -9.73 4.79 7.35
C TYR A 402 -8.77 5.96 7.62
N GLU A 403 -8.96 6.64 8.75
CA GLU A 403 -8.19 7.83 9.16
C GLU A 403 -8.05 8.92 8.07
N GLY A 404 -9.05 9.04 7.20
CA GLY A 404 -9.09 10.02 6.11
C GLY A 404 -8.52 9.53 4.77
N CYS A 405 -7.86 8.38 4.73
CA CYS A 405 -7.43 7.74 3.48
C CYS A 405 -8.56 6.90 2.88
N LEU A 406 -8.85 7.10 1.59
CA LEU A 406 -9.73 6.22 0.83
C LEU A 406 -8.94 5.00 0.36
N ALA A 407 -9.27 3.80 0.86
CA ALA A 407 -8.71 2.55 0.37
C ALA A 407 -9.76 1.77 -0.41
N PHE A 408 -9.43 1.34 -1.62
CA PHE A 408 -10.32 0.50 -2.41
C PHE A 408 -9.59 -0.53 -3.26
N ASN A 409 -10.31 -1.61 -3.58
CA ASN A 409 -9.91 -2.64 -4.52
C ASN A 409 -10.90 -2.65 -5.69
N PRO A 410 -10.46 -2.48 -6.95
CA PRO A 410 -11.33 -2.65 -8.11
C PRO A 410 -11.78 -4.10 -8.33
N GLY A 411 -11.09 -5.07 -7.75
CA GLY A 411 -11.31 -6.49 -8.00
C GLY A 411 -10.80 -6.94 -9.38
N SER A 412 -10.87 -8.24 -9.62
CA SER A 412 -10.51 -8.81 -10.92
C SER A 412 -11.58 -8.49 -11.98
N PHE A 413 -11.18 -7.90 -13.11
CA PHE A 413 -12.09 -7.58 -14.22
C PHE A 413 -12.75 -8.84 -14.81
N MET A 414 -12.19 -10.04 -14.62
CA MET A 414 -12.79 -11.30 -15.10
C MET A 414 -14.07 -11.70 -14.35
N ARG A 415 -14.44 -11.04 -13.26
CA ARG A 415 -15.60 -11.42 -12.43
C ARG A 415 -16.92 -11.34 -13.21
N GLN A 416 -17.96 -11.99 -12.65
CA GLN A 416 -19.20 -12.37 -13.35
C GLN A 416 -19.85 -11.30 -14.26
N ARG A 417 -19.66 -10.00 -13.98
CA ARG A 417 -20.21 -8.87 -14.76
C ARG A 417 -19.18 -7.90 -15.33
N PHE A 418 -17.91 -8.26 -15.33
CA PHE A 418 -16.80 -7.39 -15.71
C PHE A 418 -16.84 -6.06 -14.95
N THR A 419 -16.36 -6.08 -13.71
CA THR A 419 -16.41 -4.94 -12.79
C THR A 419 -15.12 -4.12 -12.84
N TRP A 420 -15.24 -2.80 -12.76
CA TRP A 420 -14.12 -1.87 -12.59
C TRP A 420 -14.49 -0.76 -11.59
N SER A 421 -13.53 0.07 -11.23
CA SER A 421 -13.80 1.24 -10.38
C SER A 421 -13.66 2.54 -11.16
N THR A 422 -14.61 3.44 -10.94
CA THR A 422 -14.56 4.81 -11.44
C THR A 422 -14.24 5.72 -10.26
N TYR A 423 -13.10 6.41 -10.33
CA TYR A 423 -12.59 7.30 -9.28
C TYR A 423 -12.76 8.76 -9.66
N HIS A 424 -13.48 9.52 -8.84
CA HIS A 424 -13.83 10.93 -9.03
C HIS A 424 -13.02 11.80 -8.07
N PRO A 425 -11.80 12.26 -8.43
CA PRO A 425 -10.93 13.01 -7.52
C PRO A 425 -11.56 14.30 -7.00
N HIS A 426 -12.41 14.95 -7.80
CA HIS A 426 -13.04 16.23 -7.49
C HIS A 426 -14.07 16.14 -6.36
N MET A 427 -14.58 14.94 -6.04
CA MET A 427 -15.59 14.75 -5.00
C MET A 427 -15.04 15.13 -3.60
N PRO A 428 -15.79 15.92 -2.81
CA PRO A 428 -15.29 16.47 -1.55
C PRO A 428 -15.17 15.41 -0.44
N LYS A 429 -16.08 14.44 -0.42
CA LYS A 429 -16.07 13.35 0.56
C LYS A 429 -15.29 12.16 0.00
N PRO A 430 -14.30 11.62 0.73
CA PRO A 430 -13.54 10.46 0.26
C PRO A 430 -14.42 9.26 -0.09
N THR A 431 -15.54 9.06 0.61
CA THR A 431 -16.50 7.97 0.34
C THR A 431 -17.14 8.05 -1.04
N ASP A 432 -17.26 9.26 -1.59
CA ASP A 432 -17.99 9.54 -2.82
C ASP A 432 -17.03 9.59 -4.02
N ARG A 433 -15.71 9.60 -3.76
CA ARG A 433 -14.67 9.60 -4.79
C ARG A 433 -14.53 8.29 -5.54
N MET A 434 -15.21 7.22 -5.15
CA MET A 434 -15.11 5.94 -5.87
C MET A 434 -16.48 5.28 -5.95
N GLU A 435 -16.83 4.84 -7.16
CA GLU A 435 -17.99 4.01 -7.43
C GLU A 435 -17.57 2.74 -8.18
N GLU A 436 -18.34 1.68 -7.96
CA GLU A 436 -18.19 0.43 -8.69
C GLU A 436 -19.02 0.52 -9.97
N SER A 437 -18.40 0.15 -11.08
CA SER A 437 -19.03 0.12 -12.39
C SER A 437 -18.99 -1.31 -12.93
N GLU A 438 -20.05 -1.72 -13.62
CA GLU A 438 -20.16 -3.05 -14.21
C GLU A 438 -20.78 -2.97 -15.61
N LEU A 439 -20.47 -3.94 -16.47
CA LEU A 439 -21.15 -4.03 -17.74
C LEU A 439 -22.61 -4.48 -17.53
N PRO A 440 -23.55 -3.96 -18.34
CA PRO A 440 -24.94 -4.39 -18.28
C PRO A 440 -25.04 -5.91 -18.57
N PRO A 441 -26.08 -6.58 -18.02
CA PRO A 441 -26.30 -7.99 -18.32
C PRO A 441 -26.51 -8.21 -19.82
N PRO A 442 -26.05 -9.36 -20.35
CA PRO A 442 -26.13 -9.68 -21.78
C PRO A 442 -27.55 -9.85 -22.31
#